data_AF-A0AAN9AJB8-F1
#
_entry.id   AF-A0AAN9AJB8-F1
#
_cell.length_a   1.000
_cell.length_b   1.000
_cell.length_c   1.000
_cell.angle_alpha   90.00
_cell.angle_beta   90.00
_cell.angle_gamma   90.00
#
_symmetry.space_group_name_H-M   'P 1'
#
loop_
_entity.id
_entity.type
_entity.pdbx_description
1 polymer ?
#
loop_
_entity_poly.entity_id
_entity_poly.type
_entity_poly.pdbx_seq_one_letter_code
_entity_poly.pdbx_strand_id
1 'polypeptide(L)'
;MTKVTQQKIQTFINTCLRRIFKIRWTDKICNEELWQRAGQEPVNSQILRRKWGWIGHALRKPTSSITRQALAWNPQGKSKRKRGRPRNSWRRDTEAELKRQGNSWAEAERTAQNRLR
;
A
#
# COMPACT_ATOMS: atom_id res chain seq x y z
N MET A 1 0.92 -3.84 -6.21
CA MET A 1 -0.47 -4.13 -6.59
C MET A 1 -0.80 -3.35 -7.85
N THR A 2 -1.43 -3.94 -8.87
CA THR A 2 -1.79 -3.21 -10.09
C THR A 2 -3.06 -2.39 -9.84
N LYS A 3 -3.24 -1.25 -10.54
CA LYS A 3 -4.44 -0.40 -10.45
C LYS A 3 -5.74 -1.20 -10.62
N VAL A 4 -5.73 -2.15 -11.55
CA VAL A 4 -6.86 -3.06 -11.83
C VAL A 4 -7.22 -3.91 -10.61
N THR A 5 -6.22 -4.51 -9.95
CA THR A 5 -6.47 -5.29 -8.73
C THR A 5 -7.03 -4.40 -7.60
N GLN A 6 -6.52 -3.17 -7.43
CA GLN A 6 -7.05 -2.24 -6.43
C GLN A 6 -8.51 -1.91 -6.71
N GLN A 7 -8.85 -1.62 -7.97
CA GLN A 7 -10.22 -1.31 -8.37
C GLN A 7 -11.17 -2.48 -8.11
N LYS A 8 -10.77 -3.72 -8.46
CA LYS A 8 -11.61 -4.91 -8.21
C LYS A 8 -11.90 -5.09 -6.72
N ILE A 9 -10.89 -4.93 -5.86
CA ILE A 9 -11.05 -5.02 -4.41
C ILE A 9 -11.98 -3.90 -3.90
N GLN A 10 -11.79 -2.67 -4.38
CA GLN A 10 -12.63 -1.54 -4.00
C GLN A 10 -14.08 -1.74 -4.41
N THR A 11 -14.34 -2.21 -5.64
CA THR A 11 -15.69 -2.50 -6.13
C THR A 11 -16.36 -3.59 -5.29
N PHE A 12 -15.63 -4.65 -4.95
CA PHE A 12 -16.13 -5.70 -4.07
C PHE A 12 -16.53 -5.13 -2.70
N ILE A 13 -15.66 -4.34 -2.07
CA ILE A 13 -15.92 -3.72 -0.77
C ILE A 13 -17.10 -2.75 -0.82
N ASN A 14 -17.20 -1.90 -1.85
CA ASN A 14 -18.35 -1.02 -2.05
C ASN A 14 -19.66 -1.82 -2.20
N THR A 15 -19.61 -2.97 -2.88
CA THR A 15 -20.77 -3.86 -3.02
C THR A 15 -21.21 -4.42 -1.66
N CYS A 16 -20.25 -4.87 -0.83
CA CYS A 16 -20.53 -5.31 0.53
C CYS A 16 -21.14 -4.18 1.38
N LEU A 17 -20.56 -2.97 1.35
CA LEU A 17 -21.04 -1.82 2.12
C LEU A 17 -22.47 -1.44 1.72
N ARG A 18 -22.78 -1.37 0.42
CA ARG A 18 -24.14 -1.09 -0.06
C ARG A 18 -25.16 -2.12 0.44
N ARG A 19 -24.78 -3.40 0.48
CA ARG A 19 -25.63 -4.47 1.02
C ARG A 19 -25.84 -4.33 2.53
N ILE A 20 -24.77 -4.07 3.30
CA ILE A 20 -24.83 -3.88 4.75
C ILE A 20 -25.73 -2.70 5.13
N PHE A 21 -25.58 -1.57 4.43
CA PHE A 21 -26.41 -0.38 4.64
C PHE A 21 -27.79 -0.44 3.97
N LYS A 22 -28.14 -1.56 3.34
CA LYS A 22 -29.42 -1.77 2.65
C LYS A 22 -29.76 -0.68 1.64
N ILE A 23 -28.75 -0.20 0.91
CA ILE A 23 -28.90 0.87 -0.09
C ILE A 23 -29.50 0.29 -1.36
N ARG A 24 -30.63 0.83 -1.79
CA ARG A 24 -31.30 0.41 -3.03
C ARG A 24 -30.74 1.19 -4.22
N TRP A 25 -30.98 0.67 -5.42
CA TRP A 25 -30.59 1.33 -6.67
C TRP A 25 -31.30 2.69 -6.88
N THR A 26 -32.48 2.88 -6.26
CA THR A 26 -33.22 4.15 -6.25
C THR A 26 -32.48 5.23 -5.46
N ASP A 27 -31.71 4.82 -4.45
CA ASP A 27 -30.96 5.71 -3.58
C ASP A 27 -29.64 6.05 -4.28
N LYS A 28 -29.67 7.11 -5.09
CA LYS A 28 -28.51 7.60 -5.86
C LYS A 28 -27.44 8.19 -4.94
N ILE A 29 -26.63 7.33 -4.33
CA ILE A 29 -25.50 7.71 -3.48
C ILE A 29 -24.16 7.58 -4.21
N CYS A 30 -23.28 8.56 -4.02
CA CYS A 30 -21.91 8.48 -4.51
C CYS A 30 -21.05 7.54 -3.63
N ASN A 31 -19.87 7.17 -4.11
CA ASN A 31 -18.98 6.28 -3.35
C ASN A 31 -18.39 7.01 -2.14
N GLU A 32 -18.14 8.31 -2.27
CA GLU A 32 -17.62 9.17 -1.21
C GLU A 32 -18.58 9.21 -0.02
N GLU A 33 -19.88 9.39 -0.29
CA GLU A 33 -20.94 9.36 0.73
C GLU A 33 -21.06 7.97 1.38
N LEU A 34 -20.96 6.90 0.59
CA LEU A 34 -20.93 5.52 1.11
C LEU A 34 -19.79 5.32 2.12
N TRP A 35 -18.61 5.83 1.81
CA TRP A 35 -17.42 5.74 2.65
C TRP A 35 -17.53 6.58 3.91
N GLN A 36 -18.07 7.80 3.81
CA GLN A 36 -18.36 8.66 4.96
C GLN A 36 -19.34 7.99 5.92
N ARG A 37 -20.44 7.43 5.39
CA ARG A 37 -21.43 6.71 6.19
C ARG A 37 -20.85 5.45 6.83
N ALA A 38 -19.92 4.78 6.16
CA ALA A 38 -19.21 3.63 6.70
C ALA A 38 -18.15 4.00 7.75
N GLY A 39 -17.76 5.28 7.86
CA GLY A 39 -16.56 5.69 8.60
C GLY A 39 -15.29 5.03 8.06
N GLN A 40 -15.25 4.72 6.76
CA GLN A 40 -14.12 4.01 6.14
C GLN A 40 -13.45 4.86 5.07
N GLU A 41 -12.14 4.73 4.96
CA GLU A 41 -11.37 5.26 3.82
C GLU A 41 -11.34 4.25 2.65
N PRO A 42 -11.02 4.70 1.43
CA PRO A 42 -10.72 3.81 0.32
C PRO A 42 -9.69 2.74 0.70
N VAL A 43 -9.89 1.54 0.16
CA VAL A 43 -9.12 0.34 0.51
C VAL A 43 -7.65 0.51 0.19
N ASN A 44 -7.34 1.24 -0.88
CA ASN A 44 -5.96 1.56 -1.23
C ASN A 44 -5.24 2.33 -0.11
N SER A 45 -5.88 3.34 0.48
CA SER A 45 -5.33 4.13 1.58
C SER A 45 -5.05 3.24 2.80
N GLN A 46 -5.96 2.34 3.13
CA GLN A 46 -5.79 1.38 4.21
C GLN A 46 -4.60 0.42 3.97
N ILE A 47 -4.47 -0.10 2.74
CA ILE A 47 -3.38 -0.99 2.35
C ILE A 47 -2.04 -0.26 2.41
N LEU A 48 -1.97 0.97 1.91
CA LEU A 48 -0.75 1.79 1.97
C LEU A 48 -0.35 2.07 3.41
N ARG A 49 -1.30 2.49 4.26
CA ARG A 49 -1.05 2.74 5.69
C ARG A 49 -0.49 1.51 6.39
N ARG A 50 -1.09 0.33 6.17
CA ARG A 50 -0.60 -0.94 6.75
C ARG A 50 0.79 -1.32 6.22
N LYS A 51 1.00 -1.21 4.90
CA LYS A 51 2.28 -1.49 4.26
C LYS A 51 3.40 -0.62 4.86
N TRP A 52 3.19 0.69 4.93
CA TRP A 52 4.19 1.61 5.48
C TRP A 52 4.38 1.48 6.98
N GLY A 53 3.32 1.17 7.74
CA GLY A 53 3.44 0.80 9.16
C GLY A 53 4.33 -0.42 9.38
N TRP A 54 4.19 -1.45 8.53
CA TRP A 54 5.05 -2.64 8.57
C TRP A 54 6.50 -2.33 8.14
N ILE A 55 6.70 -1.57 7.06
CA ILE A 55 8.04 -1.15 6.62
C ILE A 55 8.72 -0.35 7.72
N GLY A 56 8.04 0.62 8.33
CA GLY A 56 8.59 1.41 9.43
C GLY A 56 8.91 0.56 10.66
N HIS A 57 8.11 -0.46 10.99
CA HIS A 57 8.45 -1.43 12.04
C HIS A 57 9.73 -2.21 11.71
N ALA A 58 9.86 -2.70 10.47
CA ALA A 58 11.03 -3.46 10.05
C ALA A 58 12.30 -2.59 9.96
N LEU A 59 12.20 -1.32 9.55
CA LEU A 59 13.33 -0.36 9.53
C LEU A 59 13.81 0.02 10.93
N ARG A 60 12.92 -0.03 11.95
CA ARG A 60 13.28 0.19 13.36
C ARG A 60 14.04 -0.97 14.01
N LYS A 61 14.08 -2.15 13.39
CA LYS A 61 14.86 -3.29 13.90
C LYS A 61 16.37 -2.98 13.80
N PRO A 62 17.22 -3.64 14.62
CA PRO A 62 18.67 -3.49 14.52
C PRO A 62 19.18 -3.86 13.12
N THR A 63 20.34 -3.32 12.73
CA THR A 63 20.98 -3.58 11.43
C THR A 63 21.36 -5.05 11.23
N SER A 64 21.56 -5.79 12.32
CA SER A 64 21.77 -7.25 12.32
C SER A 64 20.51 -8.05 11.99
N SER A 65 19.33 -7.44 12.00
CA SER A 65 18.08 -8.13 11.70
C SER A 65 17.99 -8.51 10.23
N ILE A 66 17.79 -9.80 9.96
CA ILE A 66 17.55 -10.35 8.62
C ILE A 66 16.41 -9.60 7.93
N THR A 67 15.34 -9.25 8.66
CA THR A 67 14.19 -8.53 8.10
C THR A 67 14.58 -7.15 7.58
N ARG A 68 15.45 -6.42 8.29
CA ARG A 68 15.93 -5.09 7.86
C ARG A 68 16.88 -5.21 6.67
N GLN A 69 17.79 -6.19 6.70
CA GLN A 69 18.71 -6.45 5.59
C GLN A 69 17.97 -6.85 4.31
N ALA A 70 16.94 -7.70 4.43
CA ALA A 70 16.09 -8.12 3.32
C ALA A 70 15.35 -6.95 2.65
N LEU A 71 14.97 -5.91 3.42
CA LEU A 71 14.37 -4.70 2.85
C LEU A 71 15.34 -3.87 2.01
N ALA A 72 16.62 -3.83 2.41
CA ALA A 72 17.66 -3.13 1.67
C ALA A 72 18.09 -3.89 0.40
N TRP A 73 17.84 -5.21 0.34
CA TRP A 73 18.26 -6.06 -0.76
C TRP A 73 17.60 -5.66 -2.09
N ASN A 74 18.43 -5.26 -3.06
CA ASN A 74 18.00 -4.93 -4.41
C ASN A 74 18.53 -5.98 -5.40
N PRO A 75 17.71 -6.96 -5.83
CA PRO A 75 18.16 -7.94 -6.80
C PRO A 75 18.45 -7.25 -8.14
N GLN A 76 19.70 -7.36 -8.60
CA GLN A 76 20.12 -6.83 -9.89
C GLN A 76 19.36 -7.51 -11.05
N GLY A 77 19.23 -6.81 -12.18
CA GLY A 77 18.64 -7.36 -13.40
C GLY A 77 17.16 -6.99 -13.60
N LYS A 78 16.91 -5.86 -14.26
CA LYS A 78 15.60 -5.56 -14.89
C LYS A 78 15.39 -6.44 -16.14
N SER A 79 16.48 -6.83 -16.81
CA SER A 79 16.48 -7.38 -18.17
C SER A 79 16.50 -8.92 -18.26
N LYS A 80 16.74 -9.65 -17.16
CA LYS A 80 16.82 -11.14 -17.14
C LYS A 80 15.73 -11.77 -16.28
N ARG A 81 14.48 -11.26 -16.32
CA ARG A 81 13.35 -11.89 -15.63
C ARG A 81 12.64 -12.86 -16.58
N LYS A 82 12.46 -14.11 -16.14
CA LYS A 82 11.72 -15.13 -16.89
C LYS A 82 10.30 -14.64 -17.21
N ARG A 83 9.78 -15.05 -18.37
CA ARG A 83 8.39 -14.82 -18.79
C ARG A 83 7.42 -15.25 -17.68
N GLY A 84 6.41 -14.45 -17.41
CA GLY A 84 5.43 -14.66 -16.33
C GLY A 84 5.77 -14.02 -14.98
N ARG A 85 7.03 -13.62 -14.73
CA ARG A 85 7.40 -12.88 -13.50
C ARG A 85 6.99 -11.41 -13.60
N PRO A 86 6.50 -10.78 -12.52
CA PRO A 86 6.26 -9.33 -12.49
C PRO A 86 7.49 -8.53 -12.95
N ARG A 87 7.24 -7.51 -13.79
CA ARG A 87 8.29 -6.69 -14.41
C ARG A 87 9.10 -5.92 -13.37
N ASN A 88 8.45 -5.46 -12.30
CA ASN A 88 9.07 -4.74 -11.20
C ASN A 88 9.30 -5.65 -9.99
N SER A 89 10.33 -5.34 -9.20
CA SER A 89 10.53 -5.95 -7.88
C SER A 89 9.78 -5.15 -6.82
N TRP A 90 9.50 -5.80 -5.69
CA TRP A 90 8.87 -5.16 -4.53
C TRP A 90 9.60 -3.88 -4.09
N ARG A 91 10.94 -3.89 -4.04
CA ARG A 91 11.75 -2.73 -3.67
C ARG A 91 11.55 -1.55 -4.63
N ARG A 92 11.55 -1.79 -5.95
CA ARG A 92 11.35 -0.74 -6.96
C ARG A 92 9.93 -0.19 -6.95
N ASP A 93 8.93 -1.05 -6.78
CA ASP A 93 7.54 -0.60 -6.67
C ASP A 93 7.34 0.26 -5.43
N THR A 94 7.95 -0.12 -4.31
CA THR A 94 7.88 0.62 -3.04
C THR A 94 8.67 1.94 -3.12
N GLU A 95 9.83 1.96 -3.75
CA GLU A 95 10.59 3.19 -3.98
C GLU A 95 9.86 4.14 -4.94
N ALA A 96 9.22 3.62 -5.99
CA ALA A 96 8.42 4.43 -6.91
C ALA A 96 7.14 4.97 -6.23
N GLU A 97 6.57 4.24 -5.28
CA GLU A 97 5.46 4.70 -4.44
C GLU A 97 5.89 5.80 -3.48
N LEU A 98 7.07 5.67 -2.89
CA LEU A 98 7.66 6.67 -1.99
C LEU A 98 8.01 7.97 -2.75
N LYS A 99 8.60 7.83 -3.95
CA LYS A 99 8.89 8.98 -4.85
C LYS A 99 7.62 9.72 -5.26
N ARG A 100 6.49 9.03 -5.44
CA ARG A 100 5.19 9.68 -5.71
C ARG A 100 4.69 10.52 -4.52
N GLN A 101 5.14 10.23 -3.31
CA GLN A 101 4.85 11.00 -2.11
C GLN A 101 5.91 12.07 -1.82
N GLY A 102 6.87 12.26 -2.73
CA GLY A 102 7.96 13.24 -2.57
C GLY A 102 9.07 12.80 -1.60
N ASN A 103 9.04 11.56 -1.10
CA ASN A 103 9.99 11.08 -0.10
C ASN A 103 11.06 10.15 -0.71
N SER A 104 12.27 10.20 -0.15
CA SER A 104 13.35 9.26 -0.47
C SER A 104 13.41 8.09 0.53
N TRP A 105 14.02 6.96 0.13
CA TRP A 105 14.14 5.80 1.02
C TRP A 105 14.96 6.13 2.28
N ALA A 106 15.97 7.00 2.14
CA ALA A 106 16.77 7.49 3.25
C ALA A 106 15.96 8.35 4.22
N GLU A 107 15.06 9.21 3.71
CA GLU A 107 14.12 9.95 4.56
C GLU A 107 13.15 9.01 5.27
N ALA A 108 12.60 8.01 4.59
CA ALA A 108 11.73 7.02 5.22
C ALA A 108 12.43 6.25 6.35
N GLU A 109 13.71 5.91 6.16
CA GLU A 109 14.54 5.28 7.20
C GLU A 109 14.78 6.22 8.39
N ARG A 110 15.11 7.49 8.11
CA ARG A 110 15.30 8.53 9.14
C ARG A 110 14.01 8.77 9.94
N THR A 111 12.88 8.90 9.25
CA THR A 111 11.56 9.09 9.87
C THR A 111 11.15 7.87 10.69
N ALA A 112 11.44 6.66 10.22
CA ALA A 112 11.16 5.45 10.98
C ALA A 112 12.02 5.34 12.26
N GLN A 113 13.28 5.79 12.21
CA GLN A 113 14.20 5.82 13.35
C GLN A 113 13.82 6.89 14.38
N ASN A 114 13.28 8.01 13.93
CA ASN A 114 12.82 9.08 14.81
C ASN A 114 11.66 8.58 15.70
N ARG A 115 11.93 8.39 16.99
CA ARG A 115 10.94 7.93 17.98
C ARG A 115 10.17 9.07 18.65
N LEU A 116 10.53 10.32 18.34
CA LEU A 116 9.82 11.48 18.87
C LEU A 116 8.51 11.63 18.10
N ARG A 117 7.40 11.60 18.84
CA ARG A 117 6.06 11.94 18.36
C ARG A 117 5.81 13.41 18.57
#